data_AF-A0A139ART6-F1
#
_entry.id   AF-A0A139ART6-F1
#
_cell.length_a   1.000
_cell.length_b   1.000
_cell.length_c   1.000
_cell.angle_alpha   90.00
_cell.angle_beta   90.00
_cell.angle_gamma   90.00
#
_symmetry.space_group_name_H-M   'P 1'
#
loop_
_entity.id
_entity.type
_entity.pdbx_description
1 polymer ?
#
loop_
_entity_poly.entity_id
_entity_poly.type
_entity_poly.pdbx_seq_one_letter_code
_entity_poly.pdbx_strand_id
1 'polypeptide(L)'
;MRSFSLLLAALAAFGAICVNAQTPPNYVFVWDISSCYGGAPHFTFQLNIKASVNGDQPAADANGGLAALTITFGGYDTITGSASATNNQKFSGNQWSFETVDDGPNISGQFQAPVGVTCINGLPSVLPTLSMNGQLLSGGAINAVIMPKPGFGGAAPAPVPAPAPATPAPVPATPAPVPATPAPVPAAAAGGAPVYDFAYEFAACYPSGGASNIVQLNIAATVNGEQPANDANGGLAALTITFNGLASVGISNTWSSANSKAVGNQWMFETVDDGPNIGGQFLLPAGVACSGQVPATVPTLSMTGQLLSGGAIVANIHPKGQAAATPAPAPATPAPATPAPVPASAAPAPAMPAPAPA
;
A
#
# COMPACT_ATOMS: atom_id res chain seq x y z
N MET A 1 49.68 22.40 -3.32
CA MET A 1 49.28 22.65 -4.73
C MET A 1 49.41 21.36 -5.50
N ARG A 2 48.39 20.98 -6.29
CA ARG A 2 48.22 19.76 -7.11
C ARG A 2 47.92 18.50 -6.27
N SER A 3 46.84 17.74 -6.43
CA SER A 3 45.82 17.63 -7.49
C SER A 3 44.50 17.13 -6.87
N PHE A 4 43.41 17.86 -7.07
CA PHE A 4 42.03 17.48 -6.78
C PHE A 4 41.31 17.57 -8.13
N SER A 5 40.94 16.42 -8.72
CA SER A 5 39.97 16.26 -9.83
C SER A 5 40.20 14.91 -10.51
N LEU A 6 39.59 13.84 -9.99
CA LEU A 6 39.32 12.58 -10.71
C LEU A 6 38.54 11.61 -9.81
N LEU A 7 37.35 12.02 -9.35
CA LEU A 7 36.41 11.07 -8.73
C LEU A 7 34.96 11.59 -8.75
N LEU A 8 34.48 12.08 -9.90
CA LEU A 8 33.07 12.49 -10.05
C LEU A 8 32.49 12.21 -11.45
N ALA A 9 32.94 11.14 -12.12
CA ALA A 9 32.47 10.79 -13.46
C ALA A 9 32.34 9.26 -13.69
N ALA A 10 31.75 8.54 -12.72
CA ALA A 10 31.43 7.12 -12.89
C ALA A 10 30.00 6.76 -12.43
N LEU A 11 29.10 7.75 -12.42
CA LEU A 11 27.67 7.57 -12.11
C LEU A 11 26.79 8.28 -13.15
N ALA A 12 27.13 8.14 -14.43
CA ALA A 12 26.34 8.69 -15.54
C ALA A 12 26.67 7.95 -16.85
N ALA A 13 26.45 6.63 -16.90
CA ALA A 13 26.44 5.88 -18.16
C ALA A 13 25.75 4.52 -17.95
N PHE A 14 24.43 4.53 -17.78
CA PHE A 14 23.61 3.38 -18.14
C PHE A 14 22.61 3.85 -19.19
N GLY A 15 22.99 3.58 -20.45
CA GLY A 15 22.16 3.86 -21.61
C GLY A 15 20.91 2.99 -21.59
N ALA A 16 19.84 3.54 -22.15
CA ALA A 16 18.63 2.81 -22.49
C ALA A 16 18.99 1.62 -23.40
N ILE A 17 18.99 0.42 -22.82
CA ILE A 17 18.99 -0.85 -23.56
C ILE A 17 17.53 -1.28 -23.62
N CYS A 18 16.96 -1.39 -24.82
CA CYS A 18 15.71 -2.11 -25.01
C CYS A 18 15.92 -3.55 -24.55
N VAL A 19 15.36 -3.89 -23.38
CA VAL A 19 15.49 -5.22 -22.79
C VAL A 19 14.52 -6.16 -23.51
N ASN A 20 15.08 -7.21 -24.12
CA ASN A 20 14.35 -8.33 -24.69
C ASN A 20 13.82 -9.22 -23.54
N ALA A 21 12.54 -9.56 -23.56
CA ALA A 21 11.74 -9.98 -22.40
C ALA A 21 11.96 -11.42 -21.87
N GLN A 22 13.19 -11.93 -21.76
CA GLN A 22 13.42 -13.34 -21.41
C GLN A 22 14.46 -13.66 -20.33
N THR A 23 15.04 -12.68 -19.63
CA THR A 23 15.86 -12.96 -18.43
C THR A 23 15.06 -12.71 -17.16
N PRO A 24 15.07 -13.63 -16.17
CA PRO A 24 14.38 -13.41 -14.91
C PRO A 24 14.89 -12.11 -14.24
N PRO A 25 13.99 -11.30 -13.65
CA PRO A 25 14.38 -10.07 -12.98
C PRO A 25 15.39 -10.34 -11.86
N ASN A 26 16.47 -9.56 -11.82
CA ASN A 26 17.43 -9.60 -10.72
C ASN A 26 16.93 -8.66 -9.62
N TYR A 27 16.67 -9.22 -8.44
CA TYR A 27 16.28 -8.44 -7.27
C TYR A 27 17.52 -8.16 -6.43
N VAL A 28 17.72 -6.88 -6.12
CA VAL A 28 18.76 -6.42 -5.21
C VAL A 28 18.06 -5.98 -3.92
N PHE A 29 18.40 -6.64 -2.82
CA PHE A 29 17.91 -6.28 -1.50
C PHE A 29 19.04 -5.58 -0.74
N VAL A 30 18.81 -4.30 -0.42
CA VAL A 30 19.71 -3.53 0.45
C VAL A 30 19.11 -3.52 1.84
N TRP A 31 19.88 -3.91 2.85
CA TRP A 31 19.42 -3.87 4.24
C TRP A 31 20.25 -2.94 5.11
N ASP A 32 19.62 -2.37 6.13
CA ASP A 32 20.28 -1.68 7.24
C ASP A 32 19.68 -2.06 8.59
N ILE A 33 20.46 -1.81 9.64
CA ILE A 33 19.96 -1.76 11.01
C ILE A 33 19.91 -0.30 11.44
N SER A 34 18.70 0.24 11.63
CA SER A 34 18.52 1.65 11.98
C SER A 34 18.72 1.92 13.47
N SER A 35 18.54 0.91 14.31
CA SER A 35 18.73 1.01 15.76
C SER A 35 18.95 -0.36 16.39
N CYS A 36 19.70 -0.36 17.49
CA CYS A 36 19.89 -1.50 18.41
C CYS A 36 19.75 -0.95 19.83
N TYR A 37 18.80 -1.47 20.61
CA TYR A 37 18.55 -1.04 21.98
C TYR A 37 18.15 -2.22 22.88
N GLY A 38 18.44 -2.10 24.18
CA GLY A 38 18.14 -3.13 25.18
C GLY A 38 19.37 -3.54 26.00
N GLY A 39 19.14 -4.41 26.98
CA GLY A 39 20.16 -4.95 27.87
C GLY A 39 19.96 -6.46 28.06
N ALA A 40 21.00 -7.17 28.47
CA ALA A 40 20.93 -8.61 28.65
C ALA A 40 19.70 -9.04 29.50
N PRO A 41 19.00 -10.13 29.16
CA PRO A 41 19.41 -11.15 28.17
C PRO A 41 18.90 -10.93 26.73
N HIS A 42 18.07 -9.90 26.48
CA HIS A 42 17.47 -9.67 25.15
C HIS A 42 17.67 -8.22 24.71
N PHE A 43 18.08 -8.04 23.45
CA PHE A 43 18.11 -6.73 22.81
C PHE A 43 17.24 -6.76 21.56
N THR A 44 16.73 -5.59 21.21
CA THR A 44 15.89 -5.37 20.04
C THR A 44 16.67 -4.56 19.02
N PHE A 45 16.59 -4.94 17.76
CA PHE A 45 17.10 -4.16 16.64
C PHE A 45 16.04 -4.00 15.57
N GLN A 46 16.09 -2.88 14.86
CA GLN A 46 15.21 -2.63 13.73
C GLN A 46 15.95 -2.89 12.42
N LEU A 47 15.47 -3.85 11.63
CA LEU A 47 15.98 -4.17 10.30
C LEU A 47 15.09 -3.51 9.25
N ASN A 48 15.71 -2.78 8.33
CA ASN A 48 15.05 -2.19 7.17
C ASN A 48 15.62 -2.85 5.91
N ILE A 49 14.75 -3.35 5.04
CA ILE A 49 15.11 -4.00 3.79
C ILE A 49 14.43 -3.23 2.66
N LYS A 50 15.20 -2.86 1.65
CA LYS A 50 14.71 -2.21 0.44
C LYS A 50 15.02 -3.09 -0.75
N ALA A 51 13.98 -3.50 -1.46
CA ALA A 51 14.13 -4.18 -2.74
C ALA A 51 14.31 -3.17 -3.89
N SER A 52 15.17 -3.51 -4.84
CA SER A 52 15.29 -2.84 -6.13
C SER A 52 15.26 -3.91 -7.21
N VAL A 53 14.58 -3.63 -8.31
CA VAL A 53 14.53 -4.52 -9.48
C VAL A 53 15.29 -3.83 -10.60
N ASN A 54 16.36 -4.46 -11.09
CA ASN A 54 17.21 -3.93 -12.16
C ASN A 54 17.78 -2.51 -11.90
N GLY A 55 17.93 -2.11 -10.63
CA GLY A 55 18.46 -0.79 -10.24
C GLY A 55 17.40 0.29 -10.02
N ASP A 56 16.14 0.02 -10.37
CA ASP A 56 15.01 0.91 -10.12
C ASP A 56 14.21 0.45 -8.90
N GLN A 57 13.45 1.38 -8.31
CA GLN A 57 12.45 1.03 -7.30
C GLN A 57 11.33 0.26 -8.00
N PRO A 58 10.97 -0.97 -7.59
CA PRO A 58 9.91 -1.71 -8.25
C PRO A 58 8.60 -0.92 -8.18
N ALA A 59 8.03 -0.63 -9.35
CA ALA A 59 6.63 -0.25 -9.47
C ALA A 59 5.76 -1.43 -9.02
N ALA A 60 4.64 -1.15 -8.37
CA ALA A 60 3.78 -2.13 -7.71
C ALA A 60 3.19 -3.18 -8.68
N ASP A 61 3.22 -2.95 -9.98
CA ASP A 61 2.46 -3.72 -10.98
C ASP A 61 3.29 -4.24 -12.17
N ALA A 62 4.36 -3.55 -12.59
CA ALA A 62 5.01 -3.83 -13.87
C ALA A 62 5.94 -5.06 -13.90
N ASN A 63 6.38 -5.57 -12.75
CA ASN A 63 7.44 -6.60 -12.66
C ASN A 63 6.99 -7.94 -12.06
N GLY A 64 5.68 -8.18 -11.95
CA GLY A 64 5.12 -9.50 -11.60
C GLY A 64 5.14 -9.88 -10.12
N GLY A 65 5.35 -8.91 -9.22
CA GLY A 65 5.21 -9.01 -7.75
C GLY A 65 5.98 -10.13 -7.06
N LEU A 66 6.20 -9.99 -5.75
CA LEU A 66 6.80 -11.06 -4.94
C LEU A 66 5.67 -11.87 -4.28
N ALA A 67 5.50 -13.13 -4.69
CA ALA A 67 4.48 -14.03 -4.15
C ALA A 67 4.83 -14.53 -2.76
N ALA A 68 6.11 -14.80 -2.53
CA ALA A 68 6.61 -15.20 -1.23
C ALA A 68 8.08 -14.80 -1.10
N LEU A 69 8.45 -14.34 0.09
CA LEU A 69 9.83 -14.09 0.47
C LEU A 69 10.07 -14.76 1.82
N THR A 70 11.20 -15.43 1.98
CA THR A 70 11.68 -15.95 3.25
C THR A 70 13.08 -15.42 3.49
N ILE A 71 13.26 -14.71 4.59
CA ILE A 71 14.54 -14.24 5.09
C ILE A 71 14.99 -15.20 6.18
N THR A 72 16.14 -15.83 5.99
CA THR A 72 16.79 -16.66 6.99
C THR A 72 17.95 -15.89 7.61
N PHE A 73 17.98 -15.83 8.93
CA PHE A 73 19.03 -15.18 9.68
C PHE A 73 20.05 -16.22 10.16
N GLY A 74 21.25 -16.19 9.58
CA GLY A 74 22.37 -17.00 10.02
C GLY A 74 23.11 -16.36 11.20
N GLY A 75 23.64 -17.20 12.09
CA GLY A 75 24.27 -16.78 13.34
C GLY A 75 23.31 -16.61 14.52
N TYR A 76 22.00 -16.82 14.30
CA TYR A 76 20.97 -16.80 15.33
C TYR A 76 20.12 -18.06 15.26
N ASP A 77 19.92 -18.72 16.41
CA ASP A 77 19.11 -19.97 16.48
C ASP A 77 17.61 -19.69 16.47
N THR A 78 17.20 -18.58 17.10
CA THR A 78 15.80 -18.16 17.21
C THR A 78 15.72 -16.65 17.11
N ILE A 79 14.76 -16.17 16.34
CA ILE A 79 14.43 -14.75 16.29
C ILE A 79 12.94 -14.59 16.53
N THR A 80 12.61 -13.71 17.48
CA THR A 80 11.24 -13.27 17.75
C THR A 80 11.12 -11.82 17.34
N GLY A 81 10.04 -11.45 16.66
CA GLY A 81 9.91 -10.10 16.14
C GLY A 81 8.48 -9.74 15.75
N SER A 82 8.30 -8.46 15.45
CA SER A 82 7.10 -7.91 14.83
C SER A 82 7.56 -6.97 13.72
N ALA A 83 6.82 -6.92 12.62
CA ALA A 83 7.21 -6.07 11.50
C ALA A 83 6.03 -5.40 10.83
N SER A 84 6.30 -4.24 10.25
CA SER A 84 5.34 -3.41 9.53
C SER A 84 5.42 -3.75 8.04
N ALA A 85 4.91 -4.93 7.68
CA ALA A 85 4.60 -5.31 6.31
C ALA A 85 3.15 -5.80 6.27
N THR A 86 2.44 -5.40 5.23
CA THR A 86 1.00 -5.63 5.01
C THR A 86 0.74 -7.13 4.76
N ASN A 87 0.24 -7.79 5.80
CA ASN A 87 -0.36 -9.15 5.83
C ASN A 87 0.58 -10.39 5.70
N ASN A 88 0.10 -11.50 6.29
CA ASN A 88 0.63 -12.88 6.27
C ASN A 88 2.13 -13.08 6.53
N GLN A 89 2.59 -12.60 7.68
CA GLN A 89 3.94 -12.87 8.17
C GLN A 89 3.99 -14.09 9.07
N LYS A 90 5.03 -14.90 8.91
CA LYS A 90 5.29 -16.06 9.77
C LYS A 90 6.74 -16.06 10.24
N PHE A 91 6.91 -16.17 11.55
CA PHE A 91 8.21 -16.44 12.17
C PHE A 91 8.31 -17.91 12.52
N SER A 92 9.40 -18.57 12.13
CA SER A 92 9.67 -19.96 12.49
C SER A 92 11.17 -20.17 12.68
N GLY A 93 11.61 -20.38 13.93
CA GLY A 93 13.02 -20.48 14.26
C GLY A 93 13.79 -19.21 13.90
N ASN A 94 14.70 -19.32 12.93
CA ASN A 94 15.50 -18.21 12.40
C ASN A 94 14.99 -17.70 11.04
N GLN A 95 13.76 -18.05 10.67
CA GLN A 95 13.14 -17.65 9.41
C GLN A 95 12.01 -16.64 9.64
N TRP A 96 11.95 -15.67 8.74
CA TRP A 96 10.89 -14.69 8.62
C TRP A 96 10.32 -14.76 7.20
N SER A 97 9.08 -15.20 7.08
CA SER A 97 8.40 -15.44 5.80
C SER A 97 7.23 -14.48 5.60
N PHE A 98 6.99 -14.12 4.34
CA PHE A 98 5.87 -13.30 3.88
C PHE A 98 5.17 -14.05 2.75
N GLU A 99 3.85 -14.14 2.81
CA GLU A 99 3.02 -14.51 1.67
C GLU A 99 2.47 -13.19 1.08
N THR A 100 2.87 -12.89 -0.16
CA THR A 100 2.57 -11.70 -0.97
C THR A 100 3.13 -10.36 -0.45
N VAL A 101 4.01 -9.72 -1.23
CA VAL A 101 4.41 -8.32 -1.04
C VAL A 101 3.82 -7.54 -2.20
N ASP A 102 2.54 -7.19 -2.10
CA ASP A 102 1.82 -6.53 -3.20
C ASP A 102 2.14 -5.04 -3.30
N ASP A 103 2.57 -4.37 -2.21
CA ASP A 103 2.81 -2.93 -2.25
C ASP A 103 4.11 -2.50 -1.57
N GLY A 104 5.09 -2.15 -2.41
CA GLY A 104 6.27 -1.37 -2.04
C GLY A 104 7.48 -2.19 -1.61
N PRO A 105 8.70 -1.83 -2.06
CA PRO A 105 9.91 -2.62 -1.80
C PRO A 105 10.46 -2.56 -0.37
N ASN A 106 9.82 -1.80 0.51
CA ASN A 106 10.39 -1.47 1.82
C ASN A 106 9.74 -2.33 2.89
N ILE A 107 10.48 -3.34 3.36
CA ILE A 107 10.08 -4.22 4.44
C ILE A 107 10.85 -3.77 5.69
N SER A 108 10.16 -3.45 6.78
CA SER A 108 10.82 -3.09 8.05
C SER A 108 10.25 -3.88 9.21
N GLY A 109 11.14 -4.35 10.10
CA GLY A 109 10.75 -5.12 11.28
C GLY A 109 11.64 -4.88 12.49
N GLN A 110 11.09 -5.12 13.67
CA GLN A 110 11.82 -5.19 14.92
C GLN A 110 12.05 -6.65 15.30
N PHE A 111 13.30 -6.97 15.63
CA PHE A 111 13.75 -8.32 15.92
C PHE A 111 14.47 -8.34 17.26
N GLN A 112 14.20 -9.38 18.05
CA GLN A 112 14.97 -9.73 19.22
C GLN A 112 15.96 -10.83 18.86
N ALA A 113 17.22 -10.59 19.16
CA ALA A 113 18.26 -11.60 18.99
C ALA A 113 18.55 -12.34 20.31
N PRO A 114 19.06 -13.57 20.21
CA PRO A 114 19.37 -14.41 21.37
C PRO A 114 20.55 -13.88 22.20
N VAL A 115 20.70 -14.49 23.37
CA VAL A 115 21.72 -14.17 24.39
C VAL A 115 23.13 -14.27 23.78
N GLY A 116 23.95 -13.24 23.98
CA GLY A 116 25.36 -13.23 23.57
C GLY A 116 25.73 -12.15 22.55
N VAL A 117 24.76 -11.43 21.99
CA VAL A 117 25.02 -10.24 21.16
C VAL A 117 24.72 -8.98 21.96
N THR A 118 25.67 -8.05 21.98
CA THR A 118 25.57 -6.73 22.61
C THR A 118 25.45 -5.63 21.56
N CYS A 119 24.77 -4.52 21.87
CA CYS A 119 24.80 -3.33 21.01
C CYS A 119 26.09 -2.53 21.29
N ILE A 120 26.91 -2.31 20.26
CA ILE A 120 28.08 -1.45 20.28
C ILE A 120 27.81 -0.29 19.32
N ASN A 121 27.77 0.95 19.85
CA ASN A 121 27.50 2.17 19.07
C ASN A 121 26.20 2.11 18.25
N GLY A 122 25.14 1.51 18.81
CA GLY A 122 23.83 1.42 18.15
C GLY A 122 23.71 0.30 17.11
N LEU A 123 24.73 -0.56 16.98
CA LEU A 123 24.74 -1.75 16.10
C LEU A 123 24.98 -3.03 16.91
N PRO A 124 24.46 -4.19 16.50
CA PRO A 124 24.80 -5.44 17.16
C PRO A 124 26.28 -5.81 16.92
N SER A 125 26.92 -6.33 17.96
CA SER A 125 28.33 -6.77 17.99
C SER A 125 28.64 -7.94 17.04
N VAL A 126 27.61 -8.70 16.68
CA VAL A 126 27.64 -9.70 15.61
C VAL A 126 26.50 -9.35 14.67
N LEU A 127 26.83 -9.10 13.40
CA LEU A 127 25.81 -8.87 12.37
C LEU A 127 25.23 -10.22 11.91
N PRO A 128 23.92 -10.33 11.67
CA PRO A 128 23.36 -11.49 10.99
C PRO A 128 24.01 -11.68 9.63
N THR A 129 24.21 -12.93 9.24
CA THR A 129 24.21 -13.24 7.81
C THR A 129 22.75 -13.39 7.38
N LEU A 130 22.37 -12.73 6.28
CA LEU A 130 21.01 -12.85 5.75
C LEU A 130 21.05 -13.69 4.49
N SER A 131 20.11 -14.63 4.38
CA SER A 131 19.82 -15.35 3.14
C SER A 131 18.36 -15.14 2.78
N MET A 132 18.06 -14.96 1.50
CA MET A 132 16.73 -14.66 0.99
C MET A 132 16.40 -15.65 -0.10
N ASN A 133 15.26 -16.32 0.07
CA ASN A 133 14.66 -17.17 -0.95
C ASN A 133 13.23 -16.69 -1.20
N GLY A 134 12.78 -16.73 -2.43
CA GLY A 134 11.38 -16.39 -2.72
C GLY A 134 10.96 -16.77 -4.13
N GLN A 135 9.71 -16.45 -4.43
CA GLN A 135 9.04 -16.77 -5.69
C GLN A 135 8.26 -15.55 -6.19
N LEU A 136 8.23 -15.36 -7.51
CA LEU A 136 7.39 -14.36 -8.19
C LEU A 136 5.93 -14.83 -8.25
N LEU A 137 4.98 -13.90 -8.38
CA LEU A 137 3.55 -14.27 -8.59
C LEU A 137 3.36 -15.07 -9.88
N SER A 138 4.22 -14.84 -10.86
CA SER A 138 4.28 -15.62 -12.11
C SER A 138 4.85 -17.04 -11.94
N GLY A 139 5.23 -17.44 -10.72
CA GLY A 139 5.72 -18.78 -10.39
C GLY A 139 7.23 -19.00 -10.59
N GLY A 140 7.98 -18.00 -11.04
CA GLY A 140 9.44 -18.07 -11.21
C GLY A 140 10.23 -17.91 -9.91
N ALA A 141 11.38 -18.58 -9.80
CA ALA A 141 12.32 -18.34 -8.70
C ALA A 141 12.98 -16.96 -8.86
N ILE A 142 13.25 -16.31 -7.73
CA ILE A 142 13.93 -15.00 -7.72
C ILE A 142 15.44 -15.21 -7.60
N ASN A 143 16.23 -14.49 -8.38
CA ASN A 143 17.65 -14.33 -8.11
C ASN A 143 17.84 -13.11 -7.20
N ALA A 144 18.09 -13.35 -5.91
CA ALA A 144 18.20 -12.31 -4.89
C ALA A 144 19.67 -12.08 -4.53
N VAL A 145 20.15 -10.85 -4.71
CA VAL A 145 21.45 -10.40 -4.19
C VAL A 145 21.22 -9.55 -2.96
N ILE A 146 21.83 -9.92 -1.84
CA ILE A 146 21.68 -9.21 -0.57
C ILE A 146 22.95 -8.42 -0.31
N MET A 147 22.80 -7.11 -0.11
CA MET A 147 23.91 -6.22 0.19
C MET A 147 23.61 -5.46 1.49
N PRO A 148 24.55 -5.45 2.46
CA PRO A 148 24.48 -4.48 3.54
C PRO A 148 24.61 -3.08 2.95
N LYS A 149 23.93 -2.10 3.56
CA LYS A 149 24.08 -0.69 3.18
C LYS A 149 25.56 -0.28 3.23
N PRO A 150 26.09 0.47 2.24
CA PRO A 150 27.47 0.98 2.29
C PRO A 150 27.69 1.80 3.57
N GLY A 151 28.76 1.48 4.32
CA GLY A 151 29.09 2.13 5.60
C GLY A 151 29.08 1.20 6.82
N PHE A 152 28.54 -0.01 6.69
CA PHE A 152 28.71 -1.08 7.68
C PHE A 152 30.08 -1.72 7.44
N GLY A 153 31.02 -1.60 8.41
CA GLY A 153 32.43 -1.99 8.28
C GLY A 153 32.74 -3.49 8.13
N GLY A 154 31.82 -4.29 7.58
CA GLY A 154 32.05 -5.68 7.22
C GLY A 154 32.68 -5.81 5.83
N ALA A 155 33.63 -6.73 5.68
CA ALA A 155 34.14 -7.11 4.37
C ALA A 155 32.97 -7.61 3.48
N ALA A 156 32.93 -7.17 2.22
CA ALA A 156 31.91 -7.61 1.27
C ALA A 156 31.91 -9.16 1.20
N PRO A 157 30.74 -9.82 1.27
CA PRO A 157 30.68 -11.27 1.11
C PRO A 157 31.22 -11.66 -0.26
N ALA A 158 31.93 -12.79 -0.34
CA ALA A 158 32.37 -13.35 -1.60
C ALA A 158 31.15 -13.61 -2.52
N PRO A 159 31.24 -13.38 -3.83
CA PRO A 159 30.15 -13.63 -4.76
C PRO A 159 29.64 -15.07 -4.64
N VAL A 160 28.33 -15.24 -4.44
CA VAL A 160 27.70 -16.55 -4.53
C VAL A 160 27.80 -17.01 -5.99
N PRO A 161 28.25 -18.24 -6.28
CA PRO A 161 28.28 -18.75 -7.64
C PRO A 161 26.90 -18.66 -8.30
N ALA A 162 26.86 -18.15 -9.52
CA ALA A 162 25.62 -18.06 -10.29
C ALA A 162 25.00 -19.47 -10.43
N PRO A 163 23.68 -19.64 -10.21
CA PRO A 163 22.99 -20.90 -10.46
C PRO A 163 23.24 -21.38 -11.89
N ALA A 164 23.41 -22.69 -12.07
CA ALA A 164 23.56 -23.29 -13.39
C ALA A 164 22.35 -22.94 -14.28
N PRO A 165 22.55 -22.65 -15.58
CA PRO A 165 21.46 -22.32 -16.49
C PRO A 165 20.38 -23.42 -16.47
N ALA A 166 19.12 -23.03 -16.28
CA ALA A 166 18.02 -23.96 -16.35
C ALA A 166 17.90 -24.52 -17.78
N THR A 167 17.64 -25.83 -17.89
CA THR A 167 17.30 -26.49 -19.15
C THR A 167 16.08 -25.80 -19.77
N PRO A 168 16.13 -25.38 -21.06
CA PRO A 168 14.99 -24.73 -21.70
C PRO A 168 13.73 -25.58 -21.61
N ALA A 169 12.63 -24.98 -21.15
CA ALA A 169 11.32 -25.61 -21.16
C ALA A 169 10.87 -25.89 -22.61
N PRO A 170 10.08 -26.95 -22.85
CA PRO A 170 9.52 -27.24 -24.17
C PRO A 170 8.76 -26.03 -24.72
N VAL A 171 8.92 -25.78 -26.03
CA VAL A 171 8.25 -24.72 -26.77
C VAL A 171 6.73 -24.81 -26.56
N PRO A 172 6.05 -23.73 -26.13
CA PRO A 172 4.60 -23.72 -25.98
C PRO A 172 3.89 -24.07 -27.30
N ALA A 173 2.87 -24.92 -27.21
CA ALA A 173 2.00 -25.21 -28.35
C ALA A 173 1.32 -23.93 -28.85
N THR A 174 1.07 -23.89 -30.16
CA THR A 174 0.37 -22.82 -30.89
C THR A 174 -0.82 -22.29 -30.11
N PRO A 175 -0.94 -20.96 -29.87
CA PRO A 175 -2.06 -20.38 -29.14
C PRO A 175 -3.39 -20.78 -29.77
N ALA A 176 -4.31 -21.29 -28.95
CA ALA A 176 -5.71 -21.42 -29.33
C ALA A 176 -6.28 -20.04 -29.71
N PRO A 177 -7.26 -19.97 -30.64
CA PRO A 177 -7.82 -18.70 -31.07
C PRO A 177 -8.30 -17.85 -29.89
N VAL A 178 -7.93 -16.57 -29.93
CA VAL A 178 -8.29 -15.55 -28.94
C VAL A 178 -9.82 -15.56 -28.77
N PRO A 179 -10.34 -15.82 -27.56
CA PRO A 179 -11.77 -15.68 -27.29
C PRO A 179 -12.25 -14.28 -27.68
N ALA A 180 -13.38 -14.20 -28.37
CA ALA A 180 -13.97 -12.94 -28.79
C ALA A 180 -14.06 -11.98 -27.58
N THR A 181 -13.68 -10.71 -27.79
CA THR A 181 -13.83 -9.64 -26.81
C THR A 181 -15.24 -9.70 -26.24
N PRO A 182 -15.41 -9.91 -24.91
CA PRO A 182 -16.73 -9.91 -24.30
C PRO A 182 -17.46 -8.61 -24.68
N ALA A 183 -18.73 -8.73 -25.06
CA ALA A 183 -19.57 -7.56 -25.28
C ALA A 183 -19.50 -6.66 -24.04
N PRO A 184 -19.47 -5.31 -24.19
CA PRO A 184 -19.48 -4.40 -23.05
C PRO A 184 -20.58 -4.81 -22.09
N VAL A 185 -20.19 -5.13 -20.85
CA VAL A 185 -21.15 -5.38 -19.78
C VAL A 185 -22.06 -4.15 -19.73
N PRO A 186 -23.39 -4.30 -19.83
CA PRO A 186 -24.31 -3.18 -19.70
C PRO A 186 -23.95 -2.40 -18.43
N ALA A 187 -23.78 -1.09 -18.54
CA ALA A 187 -23.55 -0.23 -17.39
C ALA A 187 -24.62 -0.57 -16.34
N ALA A 188 -24.19 -0.99 -15.15
CA ALA A 188 -25.08 -1.32 -14.06
C ALA A 188 -26.10 -0.18 -13.92
N ALA A 189 -27.38 -0.54 -13.90
CA ALA A 189 -28.47 0.41 -13.71
C ALA A 189 -28.13 1.32 -12.53
N ALA A 190 -28.44 2.62 -12.65
CA ALA A 190 -28.08 3.67 -11.70
C ALA A 190 -28.64 3.41 -10.28
N GLY A 191 -28.07 2.46 -9.56
CA GLY A 191 -28.04 2.43 -8.12
C GLY A 191 -27.27 3.67 -7.67
N GLY A 192 -27.77 4.36 -6.65
CA GLY A 192 -27.09 5.54 -6.12
C GLY A 192 -25.64 5.23 -5.75
N ALA A 193 -24.82 6.28 -5.63
CA ALA A 193 -23.46 6.15 -5.11
C ALA A 193 -23.45 5.33 -3.81
N PRO A 194 -22.54 4.35 -3.66
CA PRO A 194 -22.48 3.53 -2.46
C PRO A 194 -22.27 4.41 -1.23
N VAL A 195 -22.98 4.07 -0.16
CA VAL A 195 -22.90 4.76 1.13
C VAL A 195 -21.88 4.06 1.99
N TYR A 196 -20.76 4.72 2.25
CA TYR A 196 -19.77 4.26 3.22
C TYR A 196 -20.04 4.92 4.56
N ASP A 197 -20.11 4.11 5.61
CA ASP A 197 -20.29 4.57 6.98
C ASP A 197 -19.13 4.10 7.85
N PHE A 198 -18.47 5.05 8.51
CA PHE A 198 -17.24 4.86 9.27
C PHE A 198 -17.44 5.26 10.73
N ALA A 199 -17.49 4.25 11.60
CA ALA A 199 -17.53 4.46 13.05
C ALA A 199 -16.13 4.44 13.63
N TYR A 200 -15.65 5.55 14.18
CA TYR A 200 -14.28 5.68 14.68
C TYR A 200 -14.17 5.78 16.21
N GLU A 201 -13.06 5.27 16.76
CA GLU A 201 -12.68 5.48 18.15
C GLU A 201 -11.18 5.73 18.29
N PHE A 202 -10.81 6.65 19.18
CA PHE A 202 -9.43 6.78 19.65
C PHE A 202 -9.22 5.80 20.81
N ALA A 203 -8.65 4.64 20.50
CA ALA A 203 -8.56 3.53 21.43
C ALA A 203 -7.46 3.70 22.48
N ALA A 204 -6.38 4.42 22.13
CA ALA A 204 -5.25 4.66 23.02
C ALA A 204 -4.54 5.97 22.67
N CYS A 205 -3.88 6.55 23.67
CA CYS A 205 -3.00 7.71 23.52
C CYS A 205 -1.84 7.53 24.50
N TYR A 206 -0.60 7.53 23.99
CA TYR A 206 0.57 7.32 24.83
C TYR A 206 1.79 8.12 24.35
N PRO A 207 2.74 8.44 25.25
CA PRO A 207 3.98 9.11 24.86
C PRO A 207 4.83 8.24 23.94
N SER A 208 5.40 8.83 22.89
CA SER A 208 6.29 8.11 21.95
C SER A 208 7.75 8.05 22.42
N GLY A 209 8.08 8.67 23.56
CA GLY A 209 9.46 8.89 24.00
C GLY A 209 10.13 10.11 23.36
N GLY A 210 9.53 10.73 22.34
CA GLY A 210 9.91 12.03 21.78
C GLY A 210 8.99 13.18 22.24
N ALA A 211 9.06 14.32 21.55
CA ALA A 211 8.17 15.47 21.78
C ALA A 211 6.72 15.27 21.28
N SER A 212 6.43 14.13 20.64
CA SER A 212 5.13 13.75 20.10
C SER A 212 4.48 12.65 20.93
N ASN A 213 3.16 12.65 20.97
CA ASN A 213 2.37 11.52 21.47
C ASN A 213 1.89 10.67 20.30
N ILE A 214 1.63 9.38 20.53
CA ILE A 214 0.99 8.48 19.57
C ILE A 214 -0.46 8.32 19.98
N VAL A 215 -1.36 8.41 19.01
CA VAL A 215 -2.77 8.04 19.17
C VAL A 215 -3.09 6.83 18.29
N GLN A 216 -3.83 5.87 18.85
CA GLN A 216 -4.37 4.74 18.10
C GLN A 216 -5.80 5.05 17.67
N LEU A 217 -6.03 5.06 16.36
CA LEU A 217 -7.34 5.27 15.74
C LEU A 217 -7.82 3.94 15.13
N ASN A 218 -8.97 3.46 15.59
CA ASN A 218 -9.67 2.33 15.01
C ASN A 218 -10.93 2.83 14.30
N ILE A 219 -11.22 2.34 13.10
CA ILE A 219 -12.37 2.71 12.29
C ILE A 219 -13.04 1.42 11.80
N ALA A 220 -14.29 1.21 12.20
CA ALA A 220 -15.13 0.17 11.62
C ALA A 220 -15.84 0.75 10.39
N ALA A 221 -15.65 0.13 9.23
CA ALA A 221 -16.27 0.53 7.99
C ALA A 221 -17.46 -0.40 7.66
N THR A 222 -18.53 0.18 7.14
CA THR A 222 -19.61 -0.55 6.46
C THR A 222 -19.93 0.12 5.13
N VAL A 223 -20.36 -0.66 4.14
CA VAL A 223 -20.81 -0.18 2.84
C VAL A 223 -22.24 -0.62 2.64
N ASN A 224 -23.16 0.32 2.48
CA ASN A 224 -24.60 0.09 2.41
C ASN A 224 -25.15 -0.73 3.60
N GLY A 225 -24.53 -0.59 4.78
CA GLY A 225 -24.91 -1.30 6.00
C GLY A 225 -24.33 -2.70 6.14
N GLU A 226 -23.57 -3.19 5.15
CA GLU A 226 -22.86 -4.46 5.20
C GLU A 226 -21.36 -4.26 5.42
N GLN A 227 -20.67 -5.31 5.84
CA GLN A 227 -19.21 -5.29 5.87
C GLN A 227 -18.67 -5.04 4.44
N PRO A 228 -17.59 -4.27 4.25
CA PRO A 228 -16.90 -4.21 2.96
C PRO A 228 -16.49 -5.64 2.59
N ALA A 229 -17.16 -6.20 1.59
CA ALA A 229 -16.88 -7.48 1.01
C ALA A 229 -16.54 -7.25 -0.45
N ASN A 230 -15.53 -7.98 -0.91
CA ASN A 230 -14.97 -7.92 -2.26
C ASN A 230 -16.02 -7.66 -3.33
N ASP A 231 -15.76 -6.64 -4.17
CA ASP A 231 -16.49 -6.15 -5.36
C ASP A 231 -18.03 -5.98 -5.36
N ALA A 232 -18.78 -6.67 -4.51
CA ALA A 232 -20.23 -6.76 -4.55
C ALA A 232 -20.94 -5.52 -3.99
N ASN A 233 -20.32 -4.81 -3.04
CA ASN A 233 -21.02 -3.82 -2.22
C ASN A 233 -20.63 -2.36 -2.47
N GLY A 234 -19.79 -2.07 -3.47
CA GLY A 234 -19.40 -0.70 -3.82
C GLY A 234 -17.96 -0.57 -4.32
N GLY A 235 -17.13 -1.60 -4.14
CA GLY A 235 -15.73 -1.62 -4.57
C GLY A 235 -14.78 -0.96 -3.57
N LEU A 236 -13.50 -0.87 -3.95
CA LEU A 236 -12.47 -0.18 -3.16
C LEU A 236 -12.58 1.34 -3.37
N ALA A 237 -12.22 2.11 -2.34
CA ALA A 237 -12.27 3.57 -2.36
C ALA A 237 -10.93 4.19 -1.96
N ALA A 238 -10.59 5.31 -2.62
CA ALA A 238 -9.56 6.24 -2.16
C ALA A 238 -10.21 7.26 -1.22
N LEU A 239 -9.74 7.32 0.01
CA LEU A 239 -10.32 8.09 1.10
C LEU A 239 -9.29 9.09 1.65
N THR A 240 -9.80 10.21 2.15
CA THR A 240 -9.03 11.21 2.89
C THR A 240 -9.76 11.55 4.18
N ILE A 241 -9.12 11.30 5.32
CA ILE A 241 -9.58 11.70 6.65
C ILE A 241 -8.84 12.97 7.05
N THR A 242 -9.60 13.99 7.45
CA THR A 242 -9.06 15.23 8.04
C THR A 242 -9.27 15.21 9.55
N PHE A 243 -8.18 15.42 10.29
CA PHE A 243 -8.18 15.55 11.74
C PHE A 243 -8.38 17.02 12.12
N ASN A 244 -9.63 17.43 12.29
CA ASN A 244 -9.97 18.81 12.60
C ASN A 244 -9.50 19.18 14.01
N GLY A 245 -8.93 20.38 14.14
CA GLY A 245 -8.31 20.86 15.39
C GLY A 245 -6.84 20.47 15.55
N LEU A 246 -6.27 19.64 14.67
CA LEU A 246 -4.83 19.37 14.62
C LEU A 246 -4.17 20.16 13.48
N ALA A 247 -2.93 20.62 13.71
CA ALA A 247 -2.12 21.27 12.66
C ALA A 247 -1.47 20.24 11.72
N SER A 248 -1.09 19.08 12.25
CA SER A 248 -0.53 17.98 11.48
C SER A 248 -0.80 16.63 12.12
N VAL A 249 -0.73 15.57 11.33
CA VAL A 249 -0.66 14.18 11.79
C VAL A 249 0.48 13.46 11.07
N GLY A 250 1.24 12.64 11.79
CA GLY A 250 2.21 11.72 11.19
C GLY A 250 1.70 10.29 11.25
N ILE A 251 2.16 9.42 10.35
CA ILE A 251 1.85 7.99 10.39
C ILE A 251 2.98 7.27 11.10
N SER A 252 2.65 6.51 12.14
CA SER A 252 3.58 5.55 12.76
C SER A 252 3.35 4.14 12.22
N ASN A 253 2.09 3.73 12.09
CA ASN A 253 1.69 2.45 11.51
C ASN A 253 0.24 2.53 11.02
N THR A 254 -0.13 1.75 10.02
CA THR A 254 -1.53 1.62 9.56
C THR A 254 -1.88 0.16 9.35
N TRP A 255 -3.16 -0.17 9.40
CA TRP A 255 -3.68 -1.50 9.08
C TRP A 255 -4.97 -1.39 8.26
N SER A 256 -5.28 -2.46 7.52
CA SER A 256 -6.41 -2.55 6.59
C SER A 256 -6.55 -1.32 5.66
N SER A 257 -5.41 -0.78 5.23
CA SER A 257 -5.32 0.36 4.31
C SER A 257 -4.09 0.22 3.44
N ALA A 258 -4.21 0.58 2.16
CA ALA A 258 -3.12 0.63 1.20
C ALA A 258 -2.78 2.10 0.88
N ASN A 259 -1.59 2.33 0.31
CA ASN A 259 -1.15 3.65 -0.16
C ASN A 259 -1.29 4.78 0.88
N SER A 260 -1.14 4.44 2.17
CA SER A 260 -1.31 5.35 3.29
C SER A 260 -0.26 6.48 3.30
N LYS A 261 -0.73 7.72 3.34
CA LYS A 261 0.10 8.94 3.39
C LYS A 261 -0.54 9.99 4.28
N ALA A 262 0.27 10.70 5.07
CA ALA A 262 -0.20 11.88 5.79
C ALA A 262 0.44 13.17 5.25
N VAL A 263 -0.37 14.22 5.10
CA VAL A 263 0.06 15.57 4.69
C VAL A 263 -0.72 16.59 5.51
N GLY A 264 -0.02 17.43 6.26
CA GLY A 264 -0.68 18.33 7.20
C GLY A 264 -1.55 17.54 8.17
N ASN A 265 -2.80 17.94 8.37
CA ASN A 265 -3.77 17.26 9.23
C ASN A 265 -4.63 16.22 8.49
N GLN A 266 -4.20 15.77 7.31
CA GLN A 266 -4.92 14.80 6.49
C GLN A 266 -4.18 13.47 6.41
N TRP A 267 -4.92 12.38 6.48
CA TRP A 267 -4.49 11.02 6.16
C TRP A 267 -5.25 10.54 4.92
N MET A 268 -4.50 10.24 3.86
CA MET A 268 -4.98 9.72 2.59
C MET A 268 -4.62 8.24 2.50
N PHE A 269 -5.54 7.39 2.04
CA PHE A 269 -5.32 5.95 1.89
C PHE A 269 -6.34 5.34 0.93
N GLU A 270 -6.11 4.08 0.56
CA GLU A 270 -7.04 3.26 -0.20
C GLU A 270 -7.55 2.13 0.69
N THR A 271 -8.85 1.83 0.63
CA THR A 271 -9.41 0.66 1.31
C THR A 271 -8.82 -0.60 0.71
N VAL A 272 -8.53 -1.60 1.54
CA VAL A 272 -8.15 -2.93 1.06
C VAL A 272 -9.36 -3.85 1.07
N ASP A 273 -9.29 -4.85 0.20
CA ASP A 273 -10.28 -5.90 0.11
C ASP A 273 -10.42 -6.67 1.44
N ASP A 274 -11.65 -6.99 1.80
CA ASP A 274 -12.03 -7.65 3.05
C ASP A 274 -11.42 -7.03 4.33
N GLY A 275 -11.16 -5.72 4.32
CA GLY A 275 -10.57 -4.96 5.42
C GLY A 275 -11.58 -4.13 6.23
N PRO A 276 -12.41 -4.73 7.11
CA PRO A 276 -13.49 -4.02 7.80
C PRO A 276 -13.03 -3.02 8.86
N ASN A 277 -11.83 -3.22 9.39
CA ASN A 277 -11.29 -2.46 10.51
C ASN A 277 -10.09 -1.67 10.02
N ILE A 278 -10.34 -0.47 9.52
CA ILE A 278 -9.32 0.45 9.03
C ILE A 278 -8.74 1.21 10.22
N GLY A 279 -7.45 1.51 10.22
CA GLY A 279 -6.90 2.32 11.29
C GLY A 279 -5.39 2.47 11.26
N GLY A 280 -4.87 3.03 12.35
CA GLY A 280 -3.45 3.26 12.49
C GLY A 280 -3.05 3.83 13.85
N GLN A 281 -1.75 3.89 14.03
CA GLN A 281 -1.08 4.69 15.05
C GLN A 281 -0.57 5.97 14.41
N PHE A 282 -0.99 7.12 14.95
CA PHE A 282 -0.68 8.43 14.41
C PHE A 282 0.12 9.25 15.40
N LEU A 283 1.18 9.89 14.90
CA LEU A 283 1.97 10.85 15.65
C LEU A 283 1.23 12.18 15.70
N LEU A 284 0.93 12.63 16.91
CA LEU A 284 0.33 13.92 17.18
C LEU A 284 1.41 15.03 17.16
N PRO A 285 1.02 16.27 16.79
CA PRO A 285 1.94 17.39 16.83
C PRO A 285 2.35 17.70 18.27
N ALA A 286 3.50 18.33 18.43
CA ALA A 286 3.98 18.75 19.75
C ALA A 286 2.92 19.64 20.44
N GLY A 287 2.71 19.42 21.73
CA GLY A 287 1.74 20.17 22.54
C GLY A 287 0.36 19.51 22.68
N VAL A 288 0.04 18.48 21.89
CA VAL A 288 -1.19 17.70 22.11
C VAL A 288 -0.92 16.62 23.14
N ALA A 289 -1.31 16.86 24.39
CA ALA A 289 -1.14 15.91 25.49
C ALA A 289 -2.14 14.74 25.43
N CYS A 290 -1.79 13.60 26.02
CA CYS A 290 -2.75 12.54 26.33
C CYS A 290 -3.34 12.78 27.73
N SER A 291 -4.66 12.70 27.84
CA SER A 291 -5.40 12.67 29.11
C SER A 291 -5.91 11.25 29.33
N GLY A 292 -5.14 10.44 30.06
CA GLY A 292 -5.37 9.00 30.09
C GLY A 292 -5.13 8.36 28.72
N GLN A 293 -6.08 7.58 28.22
CA GLN A 293 -5.99 6.87 26.94
C GLN A 293 -6.50 7.67 25.74
N VAL A 294 -6.87 8.94 25.91
CA VAL A 294 -7.39 9.79 24.84
C VAL A 294 -6.59 11.08 24.71
N PRO A 295 -6.50 11.69 23.52
CA PRO A 295 -5.96 13.03 23.37
C PRO A 295 -6.74 14.03 24.25
N ALA A 296 -6.04 14.91 24.95
CA ALA A 296 -6.66 15.94 25.80
C ALA A 296 -7.60 16.87 25.01
N THR A 297 -7.27 17.09 23.73
CA THR A 297 -8.17 17.68 22.74
C THR A 297 -8.47 16.61 21.70
N VAL A 298 -9.65 16.00 21.79
CA VAL A 298 -10.08 14.96 20.84
C VAL A 298 -10.43 15.62 19.51
N PRO A 299 -9.70 15.35 18.42
CA PRO A 299 -10.02 15.92 17.13
C PRO A 299 -11.32 15.35 16.59
N THR A 300 -12.10 16.17 15.89
CA THR A 300 -13.23 15.69 15.10
C THR A 300 -12.73 15.22 13.74
N LEU A 301 -13.24 14.10 13.25
CA LEU A 301 -12.86 13.57 11.94
C LEU A 301 -13.89 13.97 10.89
N SER A 302 -13.42 14.36 9.71
CA SER A 302 -14.24 14.49 8.50
C SER A 302 -13.60 13.69 7.37
N MET A 303 -14.42 13.12 6.50
CA MET A 303 -13.94 12.24 5.44
C MET A 303 -14.49 12.65 4.07
N THR A 304 -13.65 12.52 3.05
CA THR A 304 -14.03 12.62 1.63
C THR A 304 -13.39 11.47 0.87
N GLY A 305 -13.93 11.11 -0.30
CA GLY A 305 -13.29 10.10 -1.14
C GLY A 305 -14.06 9.82 -2.42
N GLN A 306 -13.59 8.80 -3.14
CA GLN A 306 -14.19 8.27 -4.36
C GLN A 306 -13.82 6.80 -4.50
N LEU A 307 -14.58 6.05 -5.29
CA LEU A 307 -14.22 4.69 -5.69
C LEU A 307 -12.90 4.72 -6.48
N LEU A 308 -12.12 3.65 -6.41
CA LEU A 308 -10.92 3.50 -7.25
C LEU A 308 -11.26 3.47 -8.74
N SER A 309 -12.50 3.08 -9.09
CA SER A 309 -13.05 3.20 -10.45
C SER A 309 -13.38 4.64 -10.86
N GLY A 310 -13.25 5.62 -9.96
CA GLY A 310 -13.58 7.03 -10.17
C GLY A 310 -15.04 7.39 -9.87
N GLY A 311 -15.87 6.44 -9.44
CA GLY A 311 -17.25 6.71 -9.03
C GLY A 311 -17.34 7.52 -7.73
N ALA A 312 -18.35 8.39 -7.61
CA ALA A 312 -18.60 9.10 -6.36
C ALA A 312 -19.05 8.15 -5.24
N ILE A 313 -18.76 8.50 -4.00
CA ILE A 313 -19.26 7.82 -2.80
C ILE A 313 -19.98 8.81 -1.88
N VAL A 314 -20.87 8.30 -1.05
CA VAL A 314 -21.39 9.05 0.11
C VAL A 314 -20.62 8.58 1.33
N ALA A 315 -19.65 9.36 1.81
CA ALA A 315 -18.82 9.00 2.97
C ALA A 315 -19.33 9.68 4.24
N ASN A 316 -19.75 8.88 5.21
CA ASN A 316 -20.15 9.31 6.54
C ASN A 316 -19.10 8.84 7.55
N ILE A 317 -18.61 9.75 8.39
CA ILE A 317 -17.71 9.39 9.49
C ILE A 317 -18.24 9.96 10.80
N HIS A 318 -18.28 9.14 11.84
CA HIS A 318 -18.82 9.52 13.13
C HIS A 318 -18.13 8.78 14.29
N PRO A 319 -18.13 9.36 15.51
CA PRO A 319 -17.65 8.64 16.69
C PRO A 319 -18.43 7.34 16.90
N LYS A 320 -17.74 6.29 17.34
CA LYS A 320 -18.35 5.01 17.71
C LYS A 320 -19.39 5.21 18.81
N GLY A 321 -20.54 4.58 18.64
CA GLY A 321 -21.69 4.70 19.55
C GLY A 321 -22.59 5.91 19.28
N GLN A 322 -22.23 6.80 18.34
CA GLN A 322 -23.17 7.76 17.77
C GLN A 322 -23.86 7.15 16.56
N ALA A 323 -25.14 7.45 16.37
CA ALA A 323 -25.82 7.08 15.13
C ALA A 323 -25.18 7.85 13.98
N ALA A 324 -24.95 7.17 12.85
CA ALA A 324 -24.63 7.85 11.60
C ALA A 324 -25.68 8.94 11.37
N ALA A 325 -25.23 10.18 11.17
CA ALA A 325 -26.15 11.24 10.79
C ALA A 325 -26.81 10.81 9.48
N THR A 326 -28.13 10.59 9.48
CA THR A 326 -28.86 10.23 8.27
C THR A 326 -28.50 11.26 7.22
N PRO A 327 -27.91 10.86 6.07
CA PRO A 327 -27.59 11.80 5.02
C PRO A 327 -28.86 12.58 4.71
N ALA A 328 -28.78 13.91 4.70
CA ALA A 328 -29.87 14.71 4.20
C ALA A 328 -30.24 14.12 2.82
N PRO A 329 -31.53 13.85 2.54
CA PRO A 329 -31.93 13.26 1.27
C PRO A 329 -31.23 14.02 0.15
N ALA A 330 -30.51 13.30 -0.72
CA ALA A 330 -29.85 13.93 -1.85
C ALA A 330 -30.86 14.86 -2.53
N PRO A 331 -30.48 16.11 -2.88
CA PRO A 331 -31.38 17.02 -3.55
C PRO A 331 -32.04 16.25 -4.69
N ALA A 332 -33.37 16.14 -4.67
CA ALA A 332 -34.08 15.36 -5.66
C ALA A 332 -33.57 15.79 -7.03
N THR A 333 -32.98 14.86 -7.79
CA THR A 333 -32.58 15.13 -9.17
C THR A 333 -33.80 15.78 -9.83
N PRO A 334 -33.67 17.00 -10.39
CA PRO A 334 -34.80 17.67 -11.02
C PRO A 334 -35.46 16.66 -11.95
N ALA A 335 -36.77 16.45 -11.76
CA ALA A 335 -37.52 15.54 -12.60
C ALA A 335 -37.16 15.87 -14.07
N PRO A 336 -36.85 14.87 -14.92
CA PRO A 336 -36.54 15.12 -16.31
C PRO A 336 -37.61 16.08 -16.84
N ALA A 337 -37.16 17.24 -17.36
CA ALA A 337 -38.10 18.21 -17.89
C ALA A 337 -39.04 17.46 -18.83
N THR A 338 -40.35 17.50 -18.55
CA THR A 338 -41.34 16.87 -19.41
C THR A 338 -41.01 17.32 -20.83
N PRO A 339 -40.74 16.39 -21.77
CA PRO A 339 -40.41 16.77 -23.12
C PRO A 339 -41.45 17.76 -23.60
N ALA A 340 -41.00 18.93 -24.06
CA ALA A 340 -41.92 19.92 -24.63
C ALA A 340 -42.80 19.18 -25.64
N PRO A 341 -44.13 19.39 -25.63
CA PRO A 341 -45.02 18.72 -26.56
C PRO A 341 -44.48 18.94 -27.97
N VAL A 342 -44.17 17.84 -28.66
CA VAL A 342 -43.73 17.89 -30.05
C VAL A 342 -44.81 18.67 -30.81
N PRO A 343 -44.48 19.80 -31.44
CA PRO A 343 -45.46 20.55 -32.21
C PRO A 343 -46.09 19.59 -33.21
N ALA A 344 -47.43 19.48 -33.16
CA ALA A 344 -48.17 18.62 -34.06
C ALA A 344 -47.69 18.89 -35.49
N SER A 345 -47.23 17.83 -36.17
CA SER A 345 -46.84 17.88 -37.57
C SER A 345 -47.93 18.62 -38.34
N ALA A 346 -47.59 19.75 -38.95
CA ALA A 346 -48.51 20.50 -39.78
C ALA A 346 -49.13 19.54 -40.81
N ALA A 347 -50.45 19.59 -40.92
CA ALA A 347 -51.16 18.83 -41.94
C ALA A 347 -50.56 19.16 -43.32
N PRO A 348 -50.30 18.15 -44.16
CA PRO A 348 -49.72 18.37 -45.49
C PRO A 348 -50.59 19.37 -46.26
N ALA A 349 -49.94 20.38 -46.83
CA ALA A 349 -50.61 21.39 -47.64
C ALA A 349 -51.39 20.71 -48.78
N PRO A 350 -52.62 21.17 -49.09
CA PRO A 350 -53.40 20.63 -50.19
C PRO A 350 -52.61 20.73 -51.49
N ALA A 351 -52.54 19.61 -52.23
CA ALA A 351 -51.86 19.54 -53.52
C ALA A 351 -52.42 20.61 -54.47
N MET A 352 -51.52 21.41 -55.05
CA MET A 352 -51.92 22.36 -56.08
C MET A 352 -52.49 21.60 -57.29
N PRO A 353 -53.59 22.07 -57.89
CA PRO A 353 -54.15 21.47 -59.09
C PRO A 353 -53.18 21.61 -60.27
N ALA A 354 -53.04 20.52 -61.02
CA ALA A 354 -52.19 20.47 -62.21
C ALA A 354 -52.64 21.51 -63.25
N PRO A 355 -51.71 22.21 -63.91
CA PRO A 355 -52.06 23.16 -64.96
C PRO A 355 -52.69 22.44 -66.16
N ALA A 356 -53.76 23.04 -66.68
CA ALA A 356 -54.48 22.52 -67.84
C ALA A 356 -53.59 22.55 -69.09
N PRO A 357 -53.64 21.50 -69.95
CA PRO A 357 -52.88 21.46 -71.18
C PRO A 357 -53.42 22.50 -72.18
N ALA A 358 -52.49 23.16 -72.86
CA ALA A 358 -52.75 24.07 -73.98
C ALA A 358 -53.02 23.31 -75.27
#